data_AF-A0A5C8F8D0-F1
#
_entry.id   AF-A0A5C8F8D0-F1
#
_cell.length_a   1.000
_cell.length_b   1.000
_cell.length_c   1.000
_cell.angle_alpha   90.00
_cell.angle_beta   90.00
_cell.angle_gamma   90.00
#
_symmetry.space_group_name_H-M   'P 1'
#
loop_
_entity.id
_entity.type
_entity.pdbx_description
1 polymer ?
#
loop_
_entity_poly.entity_id
_entity_poly.type
_entity_poly.pdbx_seq_one_letter_code
_entity_poly.pdbx_strand_id
1 'polypeptide(L)'
;MMKKIILFFIIIICIYSCYDIAYVGISDRYMGTFKSRQKIFGNKYDKYLYVNVKSGGVIIYFGGENDTDITGVPGYPRIEYINFIGDGNVYNLYNSDYTCKLVFLSDNQVEVTMKGQGIVNIENVVCDKRN
;
A
#
# COMPACT_ATOMS: atom_id res chain seq x y z
N MET A 1 37.71 19.72 28.59
CA MET A 1 36.35 19.19 28.89
C MET A 1 35.29 19.59 27.86
N MET A 2 35.21 20.85 27.40
CA MET A 2 34.18 21.31 26.44
C MET A 2 34.04 20.47 25.16
N LYS A 3 35.14 20.02 24.54
CA LYS A 3 35.10 19.23 23.30
C LYS A 3 34.39 17.88 23.43
N LYS A 4 34.43 17.23 24.60
CA LYS A 4 33.77 15.94 24.84
C LYS A 4 32.25 16.08 25.00
N ILE A 5 31.80 17.19 25.59
CA ILE A 5 30.38 17.48 25.80
C ILE A 5 29.70 17.77 24.45
N ILE A 6 30.35 18.55 23.58
CA ILE A 6 29.82 18.87 22.24
C ILE A 6 29.65 17.59 21.40
N LEU A 7 30.63 16.68 21.44
CA LEU A 7 30.55 15.41 20.70
C LEU A 7 29.38 14.54 21.18
N PHE A 8 29.12 14.52 22.49
CA PHE A 8 28.01 13.79 23.09
C PHE A 8 26.65 14.35 22.64
N PHE A 9 26.51 15.67 22.55
CA PHE A 9 25.29 16.31 22.01
C PHE A 9 25.09 16.04 20.52
N ILE A 10 26.15 16.04 19.70
CA ILE A 10 26.07 15.69 18.27
C ILE A 10 25.58 14.25 18.10
N ILE A 11 26.13 13.31 18.87
CA ILE A 11 25.73 11.89 18.82
C ILE A 11 24.26 11.72 19.21
N ILE A 12 23.79 12.41 20.26
CA ILE A 12 22.38 12.35 20.68
C ILE A 12 21.45 12.88 19.59
N ILE A 13 21.80 13.99 18.94
CA ILE A 13 21.00 14.57 17.85
C ILE A 13 20.93 13.60 16.66
N CYS A 14 22.05 12.95 16.30
CA CYS A 14 22.08 11.97 15.21
C CYS A 14 21.24 10.71 15.51
N ILE A 15 21.16 10.28 16.77
CA ILE A 15 20.32 9.13 17.17
C ILE A 15 18.83 9.52 17.15
N TYR A 16 18.52 10.75 17.56
CA TYR A 16 17.14 11.28 17.54
C TYR A 16 16.63 11.57 16.13
N SER A 17 17.49 12.03 15.21
CA SER A 17 17.12 12.28 13.81
C SER A 17 16.96 11.02 12.96
N CYS A 18 17.43 9.86 13.43
CA CYS A 18 17.15 8.57 12.77
C CYS A 18 15.71 8.10 12.96
N TYR A 19 14.91 8.78 13.78
CA TYR A 19 13.49 8.50 14.01
C TYR A 19 12.55 9.41 13.22
N ASP A 20 13.04 10.11 12.19
CA ASP A 20 12.16 10.64 11.17
C ASP A 20 11.60 9.45 10.38
N ILE A 21 10.33 9.13 10.63
CA ILE A 21 9.54 8.19 9.82
C ILE A 21 9.53 8.77 8.40
N ALA A 22 10.53 8.40 7.61
CA ALA A 22 10.58 8.73 6.21
C ALA A 22 9.41 7.99 5.56
N TYR A 23 8.41 8.74 5.10
CA TYR A 23 7.38 8.23 4.21
C TYR A 23 8.05 7.96 2.85
N VAL A 24 8.73 6.82 2.76
CA VAL A 24 9.40 6.37 1.54
C VAL A 24 8.35 5.85 0.58
N GLY A 25 8.33 6.41 -0.63
CA GLY A 25 7.47 5.99 -1.75
C GLY A 25 7.52 4.48 -2.05
N ILE A 26 6.48 3.90 -2.66
CA ILE A 26 6.53 2.48 -3.04
C ILE A 26 7.54 2.41 -4.17
N SER A 27 8.49 1.48 -4.04
CA SER A 27 9.56 1.36 -5.04
C SER A 27 9.00 1.23 -6.45
N ASP A 28 9.58 2.00 -7.40
CA ASP A 28 9.10 2.09 -8.79
C ASP A 28 9.00 0.74 -9.50
N ARG A 29 9.79 -0.26 -9.09
CA ARG A 29 9.72 -1.65 -9.60
C ARG A 29 8.32 -2.27 -9.44
N TYR A 30 7.57 -1.84 -8.43
CA TYR A 30 6.24 -2.35 -8.11
C TYR A 30 5.12 -1.54 -8.78
N MET A 31 5.44 -0.51 -9.56
CA MET A 31 4.43 0.26 -10.27
C MET A 31 3.64 -0.61 -11.25
N GLY A 32 2.33 -0.38 -11.32
CA GLY A 32 1.40 -1.09 -12.18
C GLY A 32 0.14 -1.54 -11.46
N THR A 33 -0.71 -2.25 -12.20
CA THR A 33 -1.99 -2.74 -11.72
C THR A 33 -1.91 -4.22 -11.41
N PHE A 34 -2.29 -4.62 -10.20
CA PHE A 34 -2.38 -6.00 -9.76
C PHE A 34 -3.85 -6.39 -9.61
N LYS A 35 -4.21 -7.63 -9.97
CA LYS A 35 -5.55 -8.19 -9.80
C LYS A 35 -5.50 -9.45 -8.96
N SER A 36 -6.46 -9.61 -8.05
CA SER A 36 -6.67 -10.86 -7.33
C SER A 36 -6.89 -12.05 -8.26
N ARG A 37 -6.43 -13.22 -7.83
CA ARG A 37 -6.63 -14.49 -8.58
C ARG A 37 -8.08 -14.94 -8.59
N GLN A 38 -8.80 -14.60 -7.53
CA GLN A 38 -10.18 -14.99 -7.29
C GLN A 38 -11.05 -13.78 -7.00
N LYS A 39 -12.36 -13.95 -7.20
CA LYS A 39 -13.38 -12.98 -6.81
C LYS A 39 -13.45 -12.90 -5.29
N ILE A 40 -13.60 -11.69 -4.75
CA ILE A 40 -13.44 -11.43 -3.30
C ILE A 40 -14.79 -11.38 -2.55
N PHE A 41 -15.88 -11.07 -3.25
CA PHE A 41 -17.22 -11.11 -2.65
C PHE A 41 -18.04 -12.25 -3.27
N GLY A 42 -18.48 -13.18 -2.42
CA GLY A 42 -19.39 -14.26 -2.80
C GLY A 42 -20.85 -13.81 -2.75
N ASN A 43 -21.65 -14.27 -3.72
CA ASN A 43 -23.07 -13.97 -3.96
C ASN A 43 -23.37 -12.52 -4.37
N LYS A 44 -23.55 -12.35 -5.69
CA LYS A 44 -24.02 -11.15 -6.44
C LYS A 44 -22.98 -10.06 -6.72
N TYR A 45 -21.79 -10.12 -6.13
CA TYR A 45 -20.72 -9.16 -6.38
C TYR A 45 -19.43 -9.87 -6.81
N ASP A 46 -19.48 -10.48 -7.99
CA ASP A 46 -18.38 -11.19 -8.65
C ASP A 46 -17.22 -10.26 -9.05
N LYS A 47 -16.63 -9.59 -8.06
CA LYS A 47 -15.61 -8.56 -8.24
C LYS A 47 -14.25 -9.08 -7.83
N TYR A 48 -13.26 -8.71 -8.64
CA TYR A 48 -11.85 -8.88 -8.32
C TYR A 48 -11.35 -7.66 -7.56
N LEU A 49 -10.41 -7.88 -6.66
CA LEU A 49 -9.64 -6.81 -6.03
C LEU A 49 -8.57 -6.35 -7.01
N TYR A 50 -8.47 -5.05 -7.16
CA TYR A 50 -7.41 -4.42 -7.93
C TYR A 50 -6.59 -3.48 -7.04
N VAL A 51 -5.28 -3.52 -7.21
CA VAL A 51 -4.32 -2.62 -6.58
C VAL A 51 -3.54 -1.92 -7.67
N ASN A 52 -3.74 -0.62 -7.83
CA ASN A 52 -3.00 0.20 -8.77
C ASN A 52 -1.95 1.00 -8.00
N VAL A 53 -0.68 0.66 -8.22
CA VAL A 53 0.49 1.32 -7.64
C VAL A 53 1.03 2.32 -8.64
N LYS A 54 1.04 3.60 -8.27
CA LYS A 54 1.49 4.71 -9.11
C LYS A 54 2.45 5.61 -8.35
N SER A 55 3.18 6.45 -9.08
CA SER A 55 4.03 7.47 -8.47
C SER A 55 3.15 8.39 -7.60
N GLY A 56 3.43 8.40 -6.29
CA GLY A 56 2.69 9.19 -5.32
C GLY A 56 1.51 8.50 -4.60
N GLY A 57 1.23 7.22 -4.85
CA GLY A 57 0.26 6.50 -4.01
C GLY A 57 -0.27 5.17 -4.55
N VAL A 58 -1.23 4.62 -3.82
CA VAL A 58 -1.94 3.39 -4.16
C VAL A 58 -3.43 3.66 -4.27
N ILE A 59 -4.06 3.12 -5.30
CA ILE A 59 -5.52 3.04 -5.42
C ILE A 59 -5.94 1.58 -5.33
N ILE A 60 -6.82 1.27 -4.39
CA ILE A 60 -7.47 -0.03 -4.28
C ILE A 60 -8.93 0.09 -4.71
N TYR A 61 -9.41 -0.86 -5.51
CA TYR A 61 -10.80 -0.88 -5.98
C TYR A 61 -11.30 -2.29 -6.27
N PHE A 62 -12.62 -2.42 -6.46
CA PHE A 62 -13.28 -3.68 -6.80
C PHE A 62 -13.94 -3.58 -8.17
N GLY A 63 -13.47 -4.37 -9.13
CA GLY A 63 -13.88 -4.33 -10.53
C GLY A 63 -14.24 -5.70 -11.12
N GLY A 64 -14.76 -5.71 -12.34
CA GLY A 64 -15.03 -6.92 -13.12
C GLY A 64 -13.75 -7.58 -13.66
N GLU A 65 -13.90 -8.72 -14.35
CA GLU A 65 -12.78 -9.54 -14.85
C GLU A 65 -11.89 -8.82 -15.90
N ASN A 66 -12.52 -7.96 -16.70
CA ASN A 66 -11.90 -7.28 -17.83
C ASN A 66 -11.72 -5.77 -17.60
N ASP A 67 -11.92 -5.30 -16.37
CA ASP A 67 -11.70 -3.90 -16.03
C ASP A 67 -10.20 -3.58 -16.16
N THR A 68 -9.87 -2.71 -17.11
CA THR A 68 -8.51 -2.26 -17.42
C THR A 68 -8.44 -0.78 -17.05
N ASP A 69 -7.88 -0.52 -15.87
CA ASP A 69 -7.65 0.81 -15.33
C ASP A 69 -8.91 1.70 -15.21
N ILE A 70 -9.61 1.56 -14.09
CA ILE A 70 -10.76 2.41 -13.79
C ILE A 70 -10.36 3.78 -13.20
N THR A 71 -9.08 4.16 -13.27
CA THR A 71 -8.61 5.44 -12.74
C THR A 71 -9.33 6.58 -13.46
N GLY A 72 -10.24 7.26 -12.75
CA GLY A 72 -11.05 8.35 -13.30
C GLY A 72 -12.47 7.96 -13.78
N VAL A 73 -12.83 6.67 -13.83
CA VAL A 73 -14.20 6.22 -14.19
C VAL A 73 -15.20 6.47 -13.04
N PRO A 74 -16.21 7.34 -13.21
CA PRO A 74 -17.19 7.64 -12.15
C PRO A 74 -17.98 6.39 -11.72
N GLY A 75 -18.33 6.30 -10.43
CA GLY A 75 -19.23 5.25 -9.92
C GLY A 75 -18.55 4.00 -9.35
N TYR A 76 -17.23 3.91 -9.37
CA TYR A 76 -16.49 2.85 -8.68
C TYR A 76 -16.00 3.32 -7.31
N PRO A 77 -16.32 2.60 -6.21
CA PRO A 77 -15.72 2.86 -4.91
C PRO A 77 -14.19 2.64 -4.97
N ARG A 78 -13.43 3.62 -4.49
CA ARG A 78 -11.96 3.59 -4.47
C ARG A 78 -11.46 3.94 -3.09
N ILE A 79 -10.36 3.30 -2.72
CA ILE A 79 -9.64 3.57 -1.48
C ILE A 79 -8.26 4.07 -1.88
N GLU A 80 -8.02 5.35 -1.64
CA GLU A 80 -6.77 6.02 -2.00
C GLU A 80 -5.86 6.15 -0.78
N TYR A 81 -4.59 5.87 -1.00
CA TYR A 81 -3.53 6.01 0.00
C TYR A 81 -2.38 6.82 -0.57
N ILE A 82 -2.05 7.89 0.13
CA ILE A 82 -0.95 8.80 -0.23
C ILE A 82 0.23 8.64 0.74
N ASN A 83 -0.04 8.24 2.00
CA ASN A 83 0.96 8.05 3.03
C ASN A 83 1.13 6.57 3.37
N PHE A 84 2.38 6.12 3.46
CA PHE A 84 2.70 4.75 3.84
C PHE A 84 4.11 4.63 4.40
N ILE A 85 4.31 3.60 5.21
CA ILE A 85 5.59 3.26 5.82
C ILE A 85 6.06 1.95 5.18
N GLY A 86 7.16 2.03 4.45
CA GLY A 86 7.79 0.89 3.77
C GLY A 86 8.95 0.32 4.59
N ASP A 87 9.02 -1.00 4.69
CA ASP A 87 10.18 -1.76 5.16
C ASP A 87 10.47 -2.88 4.16
N GLY A 88 11.46 -2.66 3.29
CA GLY A 88 11.79 -3.56 2.18
C GLY A 88 10.63 -3.76 1.19
N ASN A 89 10.03 -4.95 1.22
CA ASN A 89 8.91 -5.34 0.35
C ASN A 89 7.53 -5.24 1.05
N VAL A 90 7.48 -4.73 2.28
CA VAL A 90 6.25 -4.58 3.08
C VAL A 90 5.89 -3.11 3.19
N TYR A 91 4.63 -2.77 2.90
CA TYR A 91 4.12 -1.40 2.98
C TYR A 91 2.83 -1.37 3.78
N ASN A 92 2.79 -0.55 4.82
CA ASN A 92 1.58 -0.30 5.60
C ASN A 92 1.00 1.07 5.23
N LEU A 93 -0.26 1.07 4.83
CA LEU A 93 -1.02 2.21 4.33
C LEU A 93 -2.19 2.48 5.28
N TYR A 94 -2.45 3.76 5.52
CA TYR A 94 -3.48 4.19 6.46
C TYR A 94 -4.22 5.40 5.89
N ASN A 95 -5.55 5.42 5.99
CA ASN A 95 -6.38 6.60 5.83
C ASN A 95 -7.44 6.67 6.94
N SER A 96 -8.38 7.61 6.87
CA SER A 96 -9.44 7.79 7.87
C SER A 96 -10.28 6.53 8.14
N ASP A 97 -10.47 5.69 7.12
CA ASP A 97 -11.51 4.66 7.11
C ASP A 97 -10.94 3.23 7.01
N TYR A 98 -9.69 3.11 6.58
CA TYR A 98 -9.06 1.84 6.24
C TYR A 98 -7.59 1.76 6.67
N THR A 99 -7.21 0.57 7.11
CA THR A 99 -5.81 0.16 7.25
C THR A 99 -5.51 -0.93 6.23
N CYS A 100 -4.38 -0.82 5.53
CA CYS A 100 -3.98 -1.78 4.51
C CYS A 100 -2.50 -2.13 4.66
N LYS A 101 -2.19 -3.40 4.43
CA LYS A 101 -0.84 -3.92 4.33
C LYS A 101 -0.67 -4.55 2.96
N LEU A 102 0.35 -4.12 2.24
CA LEU A 102 0.83 -4.73 1.01
C LEU A 102 2.15 -5.46 1.29
N VAL A 103 2.25 -6.70 0.83
CA VAL A 103 3.50 -7.47 0.86
C VAL A 103 3.83 -7.88 -0.56
N PHE A 104 4.85 -7.29 -1.16
CA PHE A 104 5.29 -7.64 -2.50
C PHE A 104 6.09 -8.95 -2.44
N LEU A 105 5.47 -10.04 -2.88
CA LEU A 105 6.09 -11.36 -2.97
C LEU A 105 7.08 -11.44 -4.14
N SER A 106 6.85 -10.64 -5.18
CA SER A 106 7.77 -10.42 -6.31
C SER A 106 7.43 -9.10 -7.02
N ASP A 107 8.13 -8.75 -8.10
CA ASP A 107 7.81 -7.58 -8.93
C ASP A 107 6.43 -7.68 -9.59
N ASN A 108 5.91 -8.90 -9.70
CA ASN A 108 4.67 -9.22 -10.39
C ASN A 108 3.58 -9.75 -9.45
N GLN A 109 3.79 -9.72 -8.13
CA GLN A 109 2.84 -10.25 -7.18
C GLN A 109 2.83 -9.49 -5.86
N VAL A 110 1.63 -9.20 -5.37
CA VAL A 110 1.39 -8.54 -4.09
C VAL A 110 0.33 -9.29 -3.30
N GLU A 111 0.60 -9.52 -2.02
CA GLU A 111 -0.40 -9.96 -1.05
C GLU A 111 -1.00 -8.74 -0.35
N VAL A 112 -2.33 -8.73 -0.26
CA VAL A 112 -3.11 -7.59 0.25
C VAL A 112 -3.91 -8.03 1.46
N THR A 113 -3.72 -7.31 2.56
CA THR A 113 -4.57 -7.40 3.75
C THR A 113 -5.13 -6.03 4.03
N MET A 114 -6.44 -5.91 4.15
CA MET A 114 -7.14 -4.64 4.33
C MET A 114 -8.24 -4.79 5.36
N LYS A 115 -8.28 -3.87 6.32
CA LYS A 115 -9.34 -3.78 7.34
C LYS A 115 -9.97 -2.41 7.27
N GLY A 116 -11.23 -2.38 6.84
CA GLY A 116 -12.09 -1.20 6.91
C GLY A 116 -12.91 -1.18 8.19
N GLN A 117 -13.36 0.00 8.61
CA GLN A 117 -14.29 0.15 9.74
C GLN A 117 -15.70 -0.40 9.40
N GLY A 118 -15.84 -1.72 9.28
CA GLY A 118 -17.12 -2.43 9.15
C GLY A 118 -17.65 -2.67 7.74
N ILE A 119 -16.91 -2.32 6.68
CA ILE A 119 -17.40 -2.40 5.29
C ILE A 119 -16.69 -3.50 4.48
N VAL A 120 -15.36 -3.60 4.58
CA VAL A 120 -14.56 -4.57 3.81
C VAL A 120 -13.39 -5.05 4.66
N ASN A 121 -13.33 -6.37 4.86
CA ASN A 121 -12.17 -7.04 5.45
C ASN A 121 -11.64 -8.04 4.44
N ILE A 122 -10.36 -7.89 4.09
CA ILE A 122 -9.63 -8.75 3.17
C ILE A 122 -8.40 -9.24 3.90
N GLU A 123 -8.19 -10.55 3.87
CA GLU A 123 -7.04 -11.18 4.54
C GLU A 123 -6.26 -12.00 3.52
N ASN A 124 -4.99 -11.64 3.35
CA ASN A 124 -3.97 -12.36 2.59
C ASN A 124 -4.41 -12.71 1.16
N VAL A 125 -5.01 -11.75 0.46
CA VAL A 125 -5.42 -11.94 -0.93
C VAL A 125 -4.25 -11.66 -1.85
N VAL A 126 -3.84 -12.69 -2.60
CA VAL A 126 -2.78 -12.59 -3.59
C VAL A 126 -3.32 -12.00 -4.90
N CYS A 127 -2.63 -10.96 -5.37
CA CYS A 127 -2.87 -10.28 -6.63
C CYS A 127 -1.65 -10.40 -7.54
N ASP A 128 -1.87 -10.75 -8.80
CA ASP A 128 -0.83 -10.81 -9.83
C ASP A 128 -0.89 -9.56 -10.72
N LYS A 129 0.27 -9.07 -11.14
CA LYS A 129 0.41 -7.91 -12.01
C LYS A 129 -0.22 -8.20 -13.36
N ARG A 130 -1.00 -7.24 -13.87
CA ARG A 130 -1.56 -7.29 -15.22
C ARG A 130 -0.61 -6.57 -16.18
N ASN A 131 -0.35 -7.22 -17.30
CA ASN A 131 0.37 -6.62 -18.44
C ASN A 131 -0.54 -5.67 -19.20
#